data_AF-A0A2S0N2C6-F1
#
_entry.id   AF-A0A2S0N2C6-F1
#
_cell.length_a   1.000
_cell.length_b   1.000
_cell.length_c   1.000
_cell.angle_alpha   90.00
_cell.angle_beta   90.00
_cell.angle_gamma   90.00
#
_symmetry.space_group_name_H-M   'P 1'
#
loop_
_entity.id
_entity.type
_entity.pdbx_description
1 polymer ?
#
loop_
_entity_poly.entity_id
_entity_poly.type
_entity_poly.pdbx_seq_one_letter_code
_entity_poly.pdbx_strand_id
1 'polypeptide(L)'
;MNNSPMSDAVPPKPWWKFGFVWLVIGGPAVVVVASFVTLWLAIRTPDPVIDENYYQNGIAINKTLEAQDRNLAPAIKARNHAATPDGQAPR
;
A
#
# COMPACT_ATOMS: atom_id res chain seq x y z
N MET A 1 -48.70 -6.08 -66.20
CA MET A 1 -48.41 -5.58 -64.85
C MET A 1 -47.56 -6.62 -64.14
N ASN A 2 -46.31 -6.29 -63.83
CA ASN A 2 -45.38 -7.15 -63.09
C ASN A 2 -45.34 -6.69 -61.63
N ASN A 3 -45.95 -7.47 -60.75
CA ASN A 3 -46.08 -7.14 -59.34
C ASN A 3 -45.05 -7.97 -58.56
N SER A 4 -43.83 -7.46 -58.43
CA SER A 4 -42.84 -8.07 -57.52
C SER A 4 -43.24 -7.78 -56.08
N PRO A 5 -43.26 -8.76 -55.16
CA PRO A 5 -43.46 -8.47 -53.75
C PRO A 5 -42.29 -7.61 -53.27
N MET A 6 -42.59 -6.44 -52.70
CA MET A 6 -41.60 -5.67 -51.94
C MET A 6 -41.13 -6.56 -50.80
N SER A 7 -39.85 -6.88 -50.79
CA SER A 7 -39.23 -7.71 -49.75
C SER A 7 -39.55 -7.12 -48.38
N ASP A 8 -40.30 -7.86 -47.56
CA ASP A 8 -40.61 -7.49 -46.18
C ASP A 8 -39.30 -7.45 -45.39
N ALA A 9 -38.73 -6.25 -45.24
CA ALA A 9 -37.52 -6.04 -44.47
C ALA A 9 -37.83 -6.24 -42.98
N VAL A 10 -37.29 -7.31 -42.40
CA VAL A 10 -37.35 -7.53 -40.95
C VAL A 10 -36.60 -6.38 -40.25
N PRO A 11 -37.25 -5.63 -39.35
CA PRO A 11 -36.59 -4.53 -38.66
C PRO A 11 -35.43 -5.06 -37.81
N PRO A 12 -34.26 -4.41 -37.82
CA PRO A 12 -33.11 -4.85 -37.04
C PRO A 12 -33.42 -4.83 -35.55
N LYS A 13 -32.96 -5.86 -34.84
CA LYS A 13 -33.17 -5.98 -33.39
C LYS A 13 -32.36 -4.91 -32.64
N PRO A 14 -32.90 -4.32 -31.55
CA PRO A 14 -32.19 -3.29 -30.81
C PRO A 14 -30.85 -3.76 -30.24
N TRP A 15 -29.84 -2.91 -30.28
CA TRP A 15 -28.44 -3.25 -29.96
C TRP A 15 -28.22 -3.77 -28.53
N TRP A 16 -28.99 -3.28 -27.56
CA TRP A 16 -28.92 -3.69 -26.14
C TRP A 16 -29.39 -5.14 -25.88
N LYS A 17 -30.01 -5.79 -26.88
CA LYS A 17 -30.38 -7.21 -26.81
C LYS A 17 -29.22 -8.15 -27.14
N PHE A 18 -28.10 -7.65 -27.69
CA PHE A 18 -26.94 -8.48 -27.99
C PHE A 18 -26.01 -8.59 -26.79
N GLY A 19 -25.70 -9.81 -26.35
CA GLY A 19 -24.86 -10.05 -25.17
C GLY A 19 -23.43 -9.50 -25.28
N PHE A 20 -22.84 -9.50 -26.47
CA PHE A 20 -21.47 -9.00 -26.68
C PHE A 20 -21.33 -7.49 -26.39
N VAL A 21 -22.39 -6.71 -26.57
CA VAL A 21 -22.39 -5.27 -26.26
C VAL A 21 -22.11 -5.06 -24.77
N TRP A 22 -22.73 -5.89 -23.91
CA TRP A 22 -22.50 -5.84 -22.48
C TRP A 22 -21.09 -6.27 -22.08
N LEU A 23 -20.43 -7.14 -22.84
CA LEU A 23 -19.04 -7.50 -22.60
C LEU A 23 -18.12 -6.30 -22.90
N VAL A 24 -18.36 -5.59 -24.01
CA VAL A 24 -17.60 -4.39 -24.39
C VAL A 24 -17.81 -3.25 -23.39
N ILE A 25 -19.04 -3.02 -22.94
CA ILE A 25 -19.36 -1.99 -21.93
C ILE A 25 -18.89 -2.42 -20.52
N GLY A 26 -18.96 -3.71 -20.22
CA GLY A 26 -18.66 -4.28 -18.92
C GLY A 26 -17.22 -4.04 -18.47
N GLY A 27 -16.24 -4.19 -19.37
CA GLY A 27 -14.83 -3.93 -19.05
C GLY A 27 -14.59 -2.51 -18.51
N PRO A 28 -14.92 -1.46 -19.29
CA PRO A 28 -14.82 -0.07 -18.83
C PRO A 28 -15.69 0.22 -17.60
N ALA A 29 -16.92 -0.30 -17.53
CA ALA A 29 -17.80 -0.09 -16.38
C ALA A 29 -17.19 -0.60 -15.08
N VAL A 30 -16.56 -1.78 -15.10
CA VAL A 30 -15.87 -2.36 -13.93
C VAL A 30 -14.72 -1.47 -13.47
N VAL A 31 -13.92 -0.92 -14.39
CA VAL A 31 -12.81 -0.02 -14.05
C VAL A 31 -13.30 1.26 -13.38
N VAL A 32 -14.40 1.85 -13.89
CA VAL A 32 -15.02 3.03 -13.28
C VAL A 32 -15.52 2.71 -11.87
N VAL A 33 -16.18 1.57 -11.66
CA VAL A 33 -16.62 1.16 -10.32
C VAL A 33 -15.42 0.95 -9.39
N ALA A 34 -14.37 0.28 -9.86
CA ALA A 34 -13.16 0.03 -9.09
C ALA A 34 -12.46 1.34 -8.68
N SER A 35 -12.38 2.35 -9.55
CA SER A 35 -11.76 3.63 -9.20
C SER A 35 -12.52 4.37 -8.10
N PHE A 36 -13.85 4.33 -8.12
CA PHE A 36 -14.66 4.88 -7.04
C PHE A 36 -14.50 4.10 -5.73
N VAL A 37 -14.36 2.77 -5.78
CA VAL A 37 -14.07 1.95 -4.60
C VAL A 37 -12.72 2.34 -3.99
N THR A 38 -11.68 2.51 -4.82
CA THR A 38 -10.36 2.96 -4.36
C THR A 38 -10.43 4.37 -3.77
N LEU A 39 -11.14 5.29 -4.41
CA LEU A 39 -11.35 6.64 -3.89
C LEU A 39 -12.06 6.61 -2.52
N TRP A 40 -13.10 5.77 -2.40
CA TRP A 40 -13.82 5.61 -1.15
C TRP A 40 -12.92 5.07 -0.04
N LEU A 41 -12.09 4.06 -0.33
CA LEU A 41 -11.11 3.53 0.62
C LEU A 41 -10.11 4.61 1.06
N ALA A 42 -9.62 5.42 0.12
CA ALA A 42 -8.67 6.49 0.41
C ALA A 42 -9.27 7.57 1.32
N ILE A 43 -10.54 7.93 1.15
CA ILE A 43 -11.20 8.92 2.01
C ILE A 43 -11.54 8.33 3.38
N ARG A 44 -11.96 7.06 3.43
CA ARG A 44 -12.49 6.45 4.66
C ARG A 44 -11.41 5.95 5.61
N THR A 45 -10.23 5.60 5.09
CA THR A 45 -9.12 5.04 5.88
C THR A 45 -7.94 6.01 5.81
N PRO A 46 -7.91 7.05 6.66
CA PRO A 46 -6.74 7.90 6.77
C PRO A 46 -5.56 7.06 7.25
N ASP A 47 -4.45 7.09 6.51
CA ASP A 47 -3.19 6.48 6.96
C ASP A 47 -2.71 7.28 8.18
N PRO A 48 -2.63 6.68 9.38
CA PRO A 48 -2.21 7.39 10.57
C PRO A 48 -0.78 7.92 10.37
N VAL A 49 -0.64 9.24 10.48
CA VAL A 49 0.65 9.91 10.38
C VAL A 49 1.55 9.35 11.48
N ILE A 50 2.72 8.85 11.11
CA ILE A 50 3.71 8.40 12.08
C ILE A 50 4.14 9.63 12.88
N ASP A 51 3.84 9.62 14.19
CA ASP A 51 4.22 10.70 15.12
C ASP A 51 5.71 11.06 14.95
N GLU A 52 6.05 12.35 15.04
CA GLU A 52 7.46 12.83 15.02
C GLU A 52 8.35 12.06 16.02
N ASN A 53 7.72 11.60 17.10
CA ASN A 53 8.39 10.86 18.16
C ASN A 53 8.66 9.40 17.80
N TYR A 54 8.13 8.83 16.72
CA TYR A 54 8.44 7.45 16.31
C TYR A 54 9.94 7.25 16.07
N TYR A 55 10.56 8.21 15.40
CA TYR A 55 12.01 8.19 15.17
C TYR A 55 12.79 8.38 16.48
N GLN A 56 12.32 9.29 17.34
CA GLN A 56 12.88 9.53 18.67
C GLN A 56 12.78 8.27 19.55
N ASN A 57 11.65 7.56 19.49
CA ASN A 57 11.37 6.34 20.23
C ASN A 57 12.26 5.20 19.74
N GLY A 58 12.48 5.06 18.43
CA GLY A 58 13.43 4.07 17.87
C GLY A 58 14.88 4.33 18.31
N ILE A 59 15.30 5.60 18.34
CA ILE A 59 16.63 5.99 18.85
C ILE A 59 16.72 5.79 20.36
N ALA A 60 15.67 6.10 21.12
CA ALA A 60 15.63 5.89 22.56
C ALA A 60 15.72 4.40 22.93
N ILE A 61 15.05 3.52 22.18
CA ILE A 61 15.15 2.07 22.36
C ILE A 61 16.60 1.61 22.14
N ASN A 62 17.25 2.05 21.06
CA ASN A 62 18.68 1.75 20.84
C ASN A 62 19.57 2.28 21.95
N LYS A 63 19.29 3.47 22.50
CA LYS A 63 20.05 4.05 23.60
C LYS A 63 19.87 3.28 24.90
N THR A 64 18.67 2.79 25.19
CA THR A 64 18.41 1.92 26.35
C THR A 64 19.03 0.55 26.19
N LEU A 65 18.99 -0.03 24.98
CA LEU A 65 19.63 -1.30 24.66
C LEU A 65 21.15 -1.18 24.75
N GLU A 66 21.78 -0.14 24.19
CA GLU A 66 23.21 0.11 24.36
C GLU A 66 23.61 0.31 25.82
N ALA A 67 22.81 1.05 26.60
CA ALA A 67 23.07 1.24 28.02
C ALA A 67 22.96 -0.07 28.81
N GLN A 68 22.01 -0.93 28.43
CA GLN A 68 21.84 -2.25 29.02
C GLN A 68 22.95 -3.23 28.57
N ASP A 69 23.37 -3.18 27.31
CA ASP A 69 24.50 -3.94 26.75
C ASP A 69 25.86 -3.49 27.31
N ARG A 70 26.02 -2.22 27.71
CA ARG A 70 27.19 -1.78 28.47
C ARG A 70 27.24 -2.40 29.86
N ASN A 71 26.10 -2.54 30.52
CA ASN A 71 25.98 -3.22 31.81
C ASN A 71 26.09 -4.74 31.70
N LEU A 72 25.81 -5.29 30.51
CA LEU A 72 25.90 -6.72 30.18
C LEU A 72 27.06 -7.02 29.22
N ALA A 73 28.04 -6.12 29.12
CA ALA A 73 29.13 -6.24 28.17
C ALA A 73 29.73 -7.65 28.30
N PRO A 74 29.88 -8.40 27.20
CA PRO A 74 30.35 -9.78 27.25
C PRO A 74 31.58 -9.85 28.16
N ALA A 75 31.65 -10.84 29.05
CA ALA A 75 32.69 -10.91 30.09
C ALA A 75 34.13 -10.72 29.54
N ILE A 76 34.34 -11.06 28.26
CA ILE A 76 35.56 -10.80 27.47
C ILE A 76 35.87 -9.29 27.33
N LYS A 77 34.90 -8.44 27.00
CA LYS A 77 35.06 -6.99 26.83
C LYS A 77 35.16 -6.26 28.18
N ALA A 78 34.40 -6.71 29.18
CA ALA A 78 34.42 -6.16 30.53
C ALA A 78 35.78 -6.36 31.25
N ARG A 79 36.39 -7.55 31.11
CA ARG A 79 37.72 -7.84 31.69
C ARG A 79 38.82 -6.94 31.14
N ASN A 80 38.75 -6.56 29.87
CA ASN A 80 39.75 -5.69 29.23
C ASN A 80 39.54 -4.21 29.58
N HIS A 81 38.30 -3.80 29.87
CA HIS A 81 37.99 -2.41 30.23
C HIS A 81 38.31 -2.07 31.69
N ALA A 82 38.19 -3.02 32.63
CA ALA A 82 38.58 -2.82 34.04
C ALA A 82 40.09 -2.57 34.26
N ALA A 83 40.93 -2.87 33.25
CA ALA A 83 42.37 -2.65 33.28
C ALA A 83 42.79 -1.29 32.67
N THR A 84 41.85 -0.48 32.17
CA THR A 84 42.14 0.84 31.57
C THR A 84 41.67 1.94 32.53
N PRO A 85 42.56 2.80 33.08
CA PRO A 85 42.15 3.92 33.93
C PRO A 85 41.33 4.96 33.14
N ASP A 86 40.35 5.61 33.78
CA ASP A 86 39.40 6.59 33.22
C ASP A 86 40.01 7.89 32.65
N GLY A 87 41.32 7.94 32.44
CA GLY A 87 42.08 9.14 32.06
C GLY A 87 42.48 9.26 30.59
N GLN A 88 42.11 8.33 29.72
CA GLN A 88 42.54 8.34 28.31
C GLN A 88 41.37 8.16 27.32
N ALA A 89 40.36 9.02 27.43
CA ALA A 89 39.53 9.37 26.28
C ALA A 89 40.17 10.60 25.60
N PRO A 90 40.54 10.56 24.30
CA PRO A 90 40.92 11.77 23.59
C PRO A 90 39.71 12.72 23.57
N ARG A 91 39.98 13.99 23.88
CA ARG A 91 39.00 15.09 23.77
C ARG A 91 38.55 15.31 22.34
#